data_AF-A0A7V5HN35-F1
#
_entry.id   AF-A0A7V5HN35-F1
#
_cell.length_a   1.000
_cell.length_b   1.000
_cell.length_c   1.000
_cell.angle_alpha   90.00
_cell.angle_beta   90.00
_cell.angle_gamma   90.00
#
_symmetry.space_group_name_H-M   'P 1'
#
loop_
_entity.id
_entity.type
_entity.pdbx_description
1 polymer ?
#
loop_
_entity_poly.entity_id
_entity_poly.type
_entity_poly.pdbx_seq_one_letter_code
_entity_poly.pdbx_strand_id
1 'polypeptide(L)'
;TVEAQGFSKILKRLKTRAKSFADKEILENLYSTLIHPIQRFLLSNNLVIIPYGRMIHIPFNILYDGKGFLFEKYNISILPAYRILASRYFKKNYDTFLGLAITEVKKRYFPFARWEIEKASRFFKRSTILINEESERFFSLVPHFDVIHLATHSVAVEDDPLRSFYTLKRNGAKIKPLAINDLLNLRYSRNPMLVISSCSLWKAFFPEEESIYSVLNTLFERGISGILITRTELGDKEAMLITEGFYTELSQGKRPFMVLSSTLRKLVYLFGIDSPELLGSYVYFGL
;
A
#
# COMPACT_ATOMS: atom_id res chain seq x y z
N THR A 1 20.81 -26.31 7.38
CA THR A 1 20.55 -26.52 5.94
C THR A 1 19.18 -27.13 5.62
N VAL A 2 18.44 -27.71 6.58
CA VAL A 2 17.04 -28.16 6.41
C VAL A 2 16.01 -27.01 6.49
N GLU A 3 16.31 -25.93 7.25
CA GLU A 3 15.42 -24.76 7.38
C GLU A 3 15.30 -23.91 6.10
N ALA A 4 16.37 -23.78 5.32
CA ALA A 4 16.37 -22.95 4.11
C ALA A 4 15.46 -23.53 3.00
N GLN A 5 15.38 -24.86 2.88
CA GLN A 5 14.47 -25.51 1.94
C GLN A 5 13.00 -25.37 2.38
N GLY A 6 12.73 -25.46 3.68
CA GLY A 6 11.41 -25.20 4.26
C GLY A 6 10.95 -23.75 4.02
N PHE A 7 11.83 -22.79 4.30
CA PHE A 7 11.55 -21.36 4.07
C PHE A 7 11.31 -21.03 2.60
N SER A 8 12.14 -21.56 1.69
CA SER A 8 11.95 -21.42 0.24
C SER A 8 10.61 -22.01 -0.24
N LYS A 9 10.18 -23.14 0.33
CA LYS A 9 8.88 -23.76 0.05
C LYS A 9 7.72 -22.90 0.56
N ILE A 10 7.83 -22.30 1.74
CA ILE A 10 6.86 -21.34 2.28
C ILE A 10 6.75 -20.14 1.33
N LEU A 11 7.87 -19.50 1.00
CA LEU A 11 7.89 -18.36 0.06
C LEU A 11 7.28 -18.73 -1.30
N LYS A 12 7.52 -19.95 -1.81
CA LYS A 12 6.90 -20.43 -3.06
C LYS A 12 5.39 -20.62 -2.95
N ARG A 13 4.86 -21.02 -1.78
CA ARG A 13 3.40 -21.07 -1.52
C ARG A 13 2.78 -19.67 -1.41
N LEU A 14 3.52 -18.72 -0.83
CA LEU A 14 3.09 -17.32 -0.76
C LEU A 14 2.93 -16.67 -2.15
N LYS A 15 3.70 -17.13 -3.14
CA LYS A 15 3.61 -16.66 -4.53
C LYS A 15 2.30 -17.04 -5.23
N THR A 16 1.79 -18.24 -4.98
CA THR A 16 0.76 -18.87 -5.83
C THR A 16 -0.66 -18.67 -5.33
N ARG A 17 -0.86 -18.23 -4.08
CA ARG A 17 -2.20 -17.98 -3.52
C ARG A 17 -2.21 -16.69 -2.72
N ALA A 18 -2.94 -15.68 -3.18
CA ALA A 18 -3.35 -14.53 -2.37
C ALA A 18 -4.05 -14.98 -1.07
N LYS A 19 -4.73 -16.14 -1.11
CA LYS A 19 -5.35 -16.82 0.04
C LYS A 19 -4.37 -17.47 1.02
N SER A 20 -3.06 -17.51 0.76
CA SER A 20 -2.10 -18.15 1.70
C SER A 20 -1.89 -17.36 2.99
N PHE A 21 -2.20 -16.05 3.00
CA PHE A 21 -2.10 -15.22 4.20
C PHE A 21 -3.35 -15.29 5.10
N ALA A 22 -4.41 -15.95 4.64
CA ALA A 22 -5.55 -16.31 5.48
C ALA A 22 -5.16 -17.27 6.61
N ASP A 23 -4.08 -18.03 6.40
CA ASP A 23 -3.68 -19.12 7.27
C ASP A 23 -2.76 -18.62 8.40
N LYS A 24 -3.31 -18.54 9.61
CA LYS A 24 -2.57 -18.13 10.81
C LYS A 24 -1.39 -19.06 11.10
N GLU A 25 -1.42 -20.34 10.70
CA GLU A 25 -0.30 -21.27 10.90
C GLU A 25 0.91 -20.86 10.05
N ILE A 26 0.67 -20.42 8.80
CA ILE A 26 1.74 -19.89 7.93
C ILE A 26 2.33 -18.62 8.53
N LEU A 27 1.49 -17.72 9.04
CA LEU A 27 1.91 -16.46 9.67
C LEU A 27 2.73 -16.71 10.95
N GLU A 28 2.36 -17.72 11.73
CA GLU A 28 3.08 -18.14 12.94
C GLU A 28 4.43 -18.77 12.65
N ASN A 29 4.50 -19.61 11.62
CA ASN A 29 5.75 -20.20 11.18
C ASN A 29 6.73 -19.12 10.68
N LEU A 30 6.23 -18.14 9.93
CA LEU A 30 7.01 -16.99 9.49
C LEU A 30 7.46 -16.11 10.67
N TYR A 31 6.59 -15.83 11.64
CA TYR A 31 6.96 -15.10 12.86
C TYR A 31 8.09 -15.82 13.63
N SER A 32 7.92 -17.12 13.86
CA SER A 32 8.88 -17.96 14.60
C SER A 32 10.23 -18.03 13.90
N THR A 33 10.24 -18.00 12.57
CA THR A 33 11.47 -18.01 11.77
C THR A 33 12.16 -16.65 11.72
N LEU A 34 11.40 -15.56 11.58
CA LEU A 34 11.96 -14.24 11.20
C LEU A 34 12.05 -13.25 12.35
N ILE A 35 11.06 -13.24 13.25
CA ILE A 35 10.93 -12.21 14.28
C ILE A 35 11.34 -12.76 15.64
N HIS A 36 10.89 -13.97 16.00
CA HIS A 36 11.19 -14.57 17.29
C HIS A 36 12.70 -14.63 17.62
N PRO A 37 13.61 -15.03 16.71
CA PRO A 37 15.04 -15.13 17.02
C PRO A 37 15.69 -13.78 17.35
N ILE A 38 15.13 -12.69 16.85
CA ILE A 38 15.65 -11.33 17.04
C ILE A 38 14.83 -10.50 18.03
N GLN A 39 13.76 -11.04 18.60
CA GLN A 39 12.79 -10.30 19.40
C GLN A 39 13.44 -9.58 20.59
N ARG A 40 14.43 -10.21 21.25
CA ARG A 40 15.17 -9.60 22.37
C ARG A 40 15.98 -8.35 21.99
N PHE A 41 16.25 -8.14 20.71
CA PHE A 41 16.97 -6.98 20.18
C PHE A 41 16.03 -5.87 19.71
N LEU A 42 14.71 -6.10 19.71
CA LEU A 42 13.71 -5.10 19.32
C LEU A 42 13.40 -4.20 20.52
N LEU A 43 14.17 -3.11 20.66
CA LEU A 43 14.10 -2.19 21.80
C LEU A 43 13.03 -1.10 21.68
N SER A 44 12.37 -1.00 20.52
CA SER A 44 11.37 0.04 20.23
C SER A 44 10.12 -0.57 19.64
N ASN A 45 8.98 0.08 19.90
CA ASN A 45 7.72 -0.25 19.25
C ASN A 45 7.65 0.23 17.80
N ASN A 46 8.71 0.85 17.26
CA ASN A 46 8.80 1.22 15.84
C ASN A 46 9.75 0.26 15.13
N LEU A 47 9.22 -0.57 14.24
CA LEU A 47 9.98 -1.56 13.50
C LEU A 47 10.06 -1.18 12.02
N VAL A 48 11.27 -0.89 11.56
CA VAL A 48 11.56 -0.68 10.13
C VAL A 48 12.11 -1.99 9.58
N ILE A 49 11.45 -2.49 8.53
CA ILE A 49 11.79 -3.75 7.89
C ILE A 49 12.27 -3.46 6.48
N ILE A 50 13.48 -3.92 6.16
CA ILE A 50 14.06 -3.84 4.82
C ILE A 50 14.13 -5.26 4.27
N PRO A 51 13.08 -5.74 3.58
CA PRO A 51 13.08 -7.09 3.04
C PRO A 51 14.03 -7.21 1.84
N TYR A 52 14.67 -8.37 1.72
CA TYR A 52 15.50 -8.70 0.57
C TYR A 52 14.78 -9.69 -0.36
N GLY A 53 14.83 -9.42 -1.67
CA GLY A 53 14.24 -10.26 -2.71
C GLY A 53 12.78 -10.61 -2.45
N ARG A 54 12.47 -11.91 -2.42
CA ARG A 54 11.10 -12.44 -2.24
C ARG A 54 10.48 -12.13 -0.89
N MET A 55 11.26 -11.69 0.10
CA MET A 55 10.72 -11.31 1.41
C MET A 55 9.81 -10.08 1.34
N ILE A 56 9.87 -9.30 0.25
CA ILE A 56 8.95 -8.16 0.03
C ILE A 56 7.48 -8.60 0.01
N HIS A 57 7.22 -9.88 -0.32
CA HIS A 57 5.89 -10.46 -0.30
C HIS A 57 5.49 -11.01 1.08
N ILE A 58 6.28 -10.87 2.14
CA ILE A 58 5.85 -11.28 3.47
C ILE A 58 4.99 -10.16 4.07
N PRO A 59 3.77 -10.45 4.57
CA PRO A 59 2.94 -9.43 5.18
C PRO A 59 3.39 -9.21 6.63
N PHE A 60 4.53 -8.56 6.81
CA PHE A 60 5.17 -8.42 8.12
C PHE A 60 4.23 -7.84 9.19
N ASN A 61 3.31 -6.96 8.81
CA ASN A 61 2.32 -6.38 9.72
C ASN A 61 1.44 -7.43 10.41
N ILE A 62 1.08 -8.51 9.72
CA ILE A 62 0.19 -9.56 10.24
C ILE A 62 0.94 -10.86 10.56
N LEU A 63 2.25 -10.85 10.77
CA LEU A 63 2.90 -12.02 11.35
C LEU A 63 2.31 -12.31 12.74
N TYR A 64 1.94 -13.55 12.99
CA TYR A 64 1.18 -13.95 14.17
C TYR A 64 2.12 -14.63 15.17
N ASP A 65 2.09 -14.27 16.45
CA ASP A 65 3.02 -14.82 17.45
C ASP A 65 2.40 -15.92 18.33
N GLY A 66 1.26 -16.47 17.92
CA GLY A 66 0.43 -17.37 18.71
C GLY A 66 -0.59 -16.65 19.61
N LYS A 67 -0.42 -15.35 19.87
CA LYS A 67 -1.33 -14.54 20.71
C LYS A 67 -1.97 -13.37 19.96
N GLY A 68 -1.22 -12.71 19.10
CA GLY A 68 -1.68 -11.53 18.35
C GLY A 68 -0.80 -11.25 17.13
N PHE A 69 -1.24 -10.30 16.32
CA PHE A 69 -0.49 -9.88 15.14
C PHE A 69 0.62 -8.89 15.48
N LEU A 70 1.68 -8.85 14.65
CA LEU A 70 2.84 -7.99 14.88
C LEU A 70 2.47 -6.49 14.98
N PHE A 71 1.50 -6.01 14.17
CA PHE A 71 1.02 -4.63 14.21
C PHE A 71 0.39 -4.24 15.55
N GLU A 72 -0.06 -5.21 16.36
CA GLU A 72 -0.62 -4.93 17.68
C GLU A 72 0.44 -4.44 18.65
N LYS A 73 1.69 -4.88 18.48
CA LYS A 73 2.83 -4.53 19.33
C LYS A 73 3.71 -3.43 18.73
N TYR A 74 3.85 -3.44 17.41
CA TYR A 74 4.79 -2.58 16.69
C TYR A 74 4.09 -1.71 15.64
N ASN A 75 4.59 -0.50 15.46
CA ASN A 75 4.38 0.32 14.27
C ASN A 75 5.31 -0.21 13.18
N ILE A 76 4.73 -0.73 12.10
CA ILE A 76 5.48 -1.41 11.05
C ILE A 76 5.69 -0.47 9.87
N SER A 77 6.95 -0.18 9.57
CA SER A 77 7.41 0.51 8.37
C SER A 77 8.13 -0.49 7.48
N ILE A 78 7.82 -0.51 6.19
CA ILE A 78 8.59 -1.28 5.22
C ILE A 78 9.35 -0.32 4.31
N LEU A 79 10.62 -0.63 4.02
CA LEU A 79 11.42 0.11 3.06
C LEU A 79 11.98 -0.84 2.02
N PRO A 80 11.84 -0.56 0.72
CA PRO A 80 12.35 -1.45 -0.33
C PRO A 80 13.88 -1.42 -0.44
N ALA A 81 14.56 -0.41 0.14
CA ALA A 81 16.01 -0.34 0.19
C ALA A 81 16.51 0.53 1.35
N TYR A 82 17.69 0.18 1.89
CA TYR A 82 18.34 0.93 2.98
C TYR A 82 18.62 2.40 2.61
N ARG A 83 18.93 2.68 1.34
CA ARG A 83 19.28 4.04 0.86
C ARG A 83 18.16 5.07 1.11
N ILE A 84 16.91 4.61 1.21
CA ILE A 84 15.73 5.45 1.47
C ILE A 84 15.75 5.99 2.89
N LEU A 85 16.38 5.30 3.85
CA LEU A 85 16.61 5.86 5.20
C LEU A 85 17.47 7.12 5.13
N ALA A 86 18.47 7.14 4.25
CA ALA A 86 19.41 8.24 4.11
C ALA A 86 18.82 9.43 3.35
N SER A 87 17.79 9.22 2.52
CA SER A 87 17.26 10.27 1.64
C SER A 87 16.43 11.34 2.36
N ARG A 88 16.07 11.12 3.63
CA ARG A 88 15.31 12.08 4.47
C ARG A 88 14.03 12.62 3.82
N TYR A 89 13.41 11.84 2.92
CA TYR A 89 12.13 12.19 2.29
C TYR A 89 10.99 12.02 3.29
N PHE A 90 10.94 12.90 4.29
CA PHE A 90 9.88 12.93 5.29
C PHE A 90 9.12 14.24 5.16
N LYS A 91 7.80 14.12 5.25
CA LYS A 91 6.90 15.25 5.32
C LYS A 91 6.12 15.14 6.61
N LYS A 92 6.22 16.17 7.45
CA LYS A 92 5.57 16.21 8.76
C LYS A 92 4.07 16.50 8.64
N ASN A 93 3.70 17.37 7.69
CA ASN A 93 2.34 17.85 7.50
C ASN A 93 1.92 17.66 6.04
N TYR A 94 0.74 17.07 5.85
CA TYR A 94 0.08 16.94 4.56
C TYR A 94 -1.14 17.85 4.56
N ASP A 95 -1.11 18.95 3.80
CA ASP A 95 -2.17 19.97 3.83
C ASP A 95 -3.11 19.86 2.62
N THR A 96 -2.60 19.29 1.52
CA THR A 96 -3.30 19.26 0.23
C THR A 96 -3.51 17.83 -0.26
N PHE A 97 -4.74 17.53 -0.70
CA PHE A 97 -5.15 16.21 -1.18
C PHE A 97 -5.70 16.22 -2.62
N LEU A 98 -5.21 15.30 -3.45
CA LEU A 98 -5.74 15.00 -4.77
C LEU A 98 -6.29 13.57 -4.77
N GLY A 99 -7.60 13.42 -4.81
CA GLY A 99 -8.27 12.13 -4.96
C GLY A 99 -8.71 11.90 -6.40
N LEU A 100 -8.46 10.71 -6.92
CA LEU A 100 -8.96 10.26 -8.22
C LEU A 100 -9.77 8.97 -8.04
N ALA A 101 -11.02 8.96 -8.45
CA ALA A 101 -11.88 7.79 -8.43
C ALA A 101 -12.44 7.45 -9.81
N ILE A 102 -12.39 6.17 -10.16
CA ILE A 102 -13.13 5.62 -11.30
C ILE A 102 -14.25 4.75 -10.76
N THR A 103 -15.50 5.20 -10.96
CA THR A 103 -16.68 4.52 -10.41
C THR A 103 -17.37 3.63 -11.44
N GLU A 104 -16.89 3.60 -12.67
CA GLU A 104 -17.50 2.80 -13.74
C GLU A 104 -16.44 2.27 -14.69
N VAL A 105 -16.40 0.94 -14.87
CA VAL A 105 -15.53 0.28 -15.85
C VAL A 105 -16.33 -0.78 -16.57
N LYS A 106 -16.33 -0.75 -17.92
CA LYS A 106 -17.04 -1.73 -18.77
C LYS A 106 -18.50 -1.98 -18.33
N LYS A 107 -19.26 -0.91 -18.00
CA LYS A 107 -20.64 -0.94 -17.52
C LYS A 107 -20.85 -1.59 -16.13
N ARG A 108 -19.79 -1.86 -15.38
CA ARG A 108 -19.86 -2.23 -13.97
C ARG A 108 -19.63 -1.02 -13.10
N TYR A 109 -20.45 -0.85 -12.07
CA TYR A 109 -20.44 0.30 -11.17
C TYR A 109 -19.75 -0.01 -9.85
N PHE A 110 -18.94 0.94 -9.36
CA PHE A 110 -18.07 0.84 -8.19
C PHE A 110 -18.22 2.13 -7.34
N PRO A 111 -19.32 2.26 -6.59
CA PRO A 111 -19.66 3.50 -5.89
C PRO A 111 -18.67 3.86 -4.78
N PHE A 112 -18.03 2.86 -4.17
CA PHE A 112 -17.19 3.05 -3.00
C PHE A 112 -15.88 3.75 -3.31
N ALA A 113 -15.36 3.66 -4.54
CA ALA A 113 -14.18 4.41 -4.95
C ALA A 113 -14.37 5.92 -4.77
N ARG A 114 -15.57 6.42 -5.10
CA ARG A 114 -15.96 7.82 -4.87
C ARG A 114 -16.05 8.13 -3.39
N TRP A 115 -16.74 7.30 -2.62
CA TRP A 115 -16.91 7.51 -1.17
C TRP A 115 -15.57 7.54 -0.44
N GLU A 116 -14.66 6.64 -0.81
CA GLU A 116 -13.31 6.57 -0.25
C GLU A 116 -12.56 7.91 -0.37
N ILE A 117 -12.49 8.48 -1.58
CA ILE A 117 -11.78 9.74 -1.79
C ILE A 117 -12.55 10.95 -1.24
N GLU A 118 -13.89 10.92 -1.24
CA GLU A 118 -14.71 11.97 -0.63
C GLU A 118 -14.53 12.01 0.89
N LYS A 119 -14.45 10.85 1.54
CA LYS A 119 -14.17 10.75 2.98
C LYS A 119 -12.75 11.19 3.31
N ALA A 120 -11.76 10.69 2.56
CA ALA A 120 -10.36 11.08 2.70
C ALA A 120 -10.16 12.60 2.58
N SER A 121 -10.84 13.23 1.62
CA SER A 121 -10.69 14.66 1.33
C SER A 121 -11.00 15.60 2.50
N ARG A 122 -11.82 15.15 3.46
CA ARG A 122 -12.29 15.95 4.61
C ARG A 122 -11.19 16.21 5.64
N PHE A 123 -10.09 15.47 5.58
CA PHE A 123 -8.98 15.58 6.53
C PHE A 123 -7.91 16.59 6.11
N PHE A 124 -8.11 17.31 4.99
CA PHE A 124 -7.11 18.19 4.39
C PHE A 124 -7.65 19.62 4.24
N LYS A 125 -6.75 20.61 4.29
CA LYS A 125 -7.11 22.04 4.17
C LYS A 125 -7.61 22.39 2.77
N ARG A 126 -7.02 21.76 1.76
CA ARG A 126 -7.39 21.94 0.34
C ARG A 126 -7.43 20.59 -0.34
N SER A 127 -8.58 20.29 -0.93
CA SER A 127 -8.80 19.02 -1.61
C SER A 127 -9.31 19.24 -3.03
N THR A 128 -8.85 18.40 -3.95
CA THR A 128 -9.45 18.25 -5.28
C THR A 128 -9.79 16.78 -5.48
N ILE A 129 -11.01 16.53 -5.91
CA ILE A 129 -11.55 15.21 -6.20
C ILE A 129 -11.79 15.18 -7.70
N LEU A 130 -11.29 14.17 -8.38
CA LEU A 130 -11.52 13.88 -9.78
C LEU A 130 -12.30 12.58 -9.88
N ILE A 131 -13.45 12.60 -10.56
CA ILE A 131 -14.26 11.41 -10.75
C ILE A 131 -14.40 11.16 -12.25
N ASN A 132 -14.18 9.90 -12.66
CA ASN A 132 -14.45 9.45 -14.02
C ASN A 132 -13.77 10.34 -15.09
N GLU A 133 -14.54 11.08 -15.89
CA GLU A 133 -14.05 11.94 -16.99
C GLU A 133 -13.12 13.06 -16.51
N GLU A 134 -13.23 13.49 -15.25
CA GLU A 134 -12.32 14.49 -14.68
C GLU A 134 -10.87 13.98 -14.53
N SER A 135 -10.65 12.67 -14.69
CA SER A 135 -9.33 12.06 -14.64
C SER A 135 -8.33 12.63 -15.66
N GLU A 136 -8.81 13.29 -16.72
CA GLU A 136 -7.97 14.01 -17.69
C GLU A 136 -7.12 15.11 -17.04
N ARG A 137 -7.61 15.71 -15.95
CA ARG A 137 -6.92 16.80 -15.24
C ARG A 137 -5.80 16.28 -14.32
N PHE A 138 -5.78 14.97 -14.02
CA PHE A 138 -4.91 14.35 -13.03
C PHE A 138 -3.44 14.75 -13.21
N PHE A 139 -2.89 14.55 -14.41
CA PHE A 139 -1.48 14.81 -14.73
C PHE A 139 -1.04 16.25 -14.45
N SER A 140 -1.93 17.22 -14.72
CA SER A 140 -1.65 18.64 -14.48
C SER A 140 -1.71 19.03 -13.01
N LEU A 141 -2.46 18.27 -12.19
CA LEU A 141 -2.72 18.59 -10.80
C LEU A 141 -1.70 17.95 -9.85
N VAL A 142 -1.21 16.75 -10.15
CA VAL A 142 -0.26 15.98 -9.31
C VAL A 142 0.90 16.81 -8.71
N PRO A 143 1.56 17.74 -9.45
CA PRO A 143 2.66 18.54 -8.90
C PRO A 143 2.27 19.45 -7.72
N HIS A 144 0.98 19.67 -7.46
CA HIS A 144 0.46 20.67 -6.53
C HIS A 144 -0.11 20.10 -5.23
N PHE A 145 -0.06 18.78 -5.02
CA PHE A 145 -0.68 18.12 -3.87
C PHE A 145 0.29 17.28 -3.06
N ASP A 146 0.09 17.24 -1.74
CA ASP A 146 0.93 16.52 -0.79
C ASP A 146 0.52 15.05 -0.66
N VAL A 147 -0.76 14.76 -0.87
CA VAL A 147 -1.29 13.39 -0.91
C VAL A 147 -1.99 13.18 -2.25
N ILE A 148 -1.65 12.09 -2.91
CA ILE A 148 -2.27 11.66 -4.16
C ILE A 148 -2.89 10.29 -3.91
N HIS A 149 -4.22 10.21 -4.00
CA HIS A 149 -4.98 9.00 -3.74
C HIS A 149 -5.66 8.51 -5.02
N LEU A 150 -5.24 7.34 -5.48
CA LEU A 150 -5.82 6.62 -6.62
C LEU A 150 -6.76 5.53 -6.12
N ALA A 151 -8.08 5.76 -6.21
CA ALA A 151 -9.12 4.77 -5.96
C ALA A 151 -9.70 4.29 -7.29
N THR A 152 -9.00 3.37 -7.96
CA THR A 152 -9.30 3.01 -9.34
C THR A 152 -9.05 1.53 -9.60
N HIS A 153 -9.56 1.01 -10.70
CA HIS A 153 -9.23 -0.34 -11.13
C HIS A 153 -7.89 -0.36 -11.83
N SER A 154 -7.30 -1.54 -11.87
CA SER A 154 -6.07 -1.74 -12.59
C SER A 154 -6.02 -3.08 -13.30
N VAL A 155 -5.16 -3.13 -14.30
CA VAL A 155 -4.93 -4.28 -15.15
C VAL A 155 -3.44 -4.57 -15.13
N ALA A 156 -3.10 -5.76 -14.65
CA ALA A 156 -1.74 -6.27 -14.74
C ALA A 156 -1.45 -6.78 -16.15
N VAL A 157 -0.27 -6.46 -16.66
CA VAL A 157 0.30 -7.02 -17.89
C VAL A 157 1.45 -7.91 -17.47
N GLU A 158 1.25 -9.23 -17.53
CA GLU A 158 2.20 -10.20 -16.97
C GLU A 158 3.57 -10.15 -17.65
N ASP A 159 3.59 -10.00 -18.98
CA ASP A 159 4.83 -9.98 -19.78
C ASP A 159 5.59 -8.64 -19.70
N ASP A 160 4.93 -7.57 -19.24
CA ASP A 160 5.53 -6.25 -19.09
C ASP A 160 4.89 -5.50 -17.91
N PRO A 161 5.42 -5.71 -16.69
CA PRO A 161 4.91 -5.07 -15.48
C PRO A 161 4.78 -3.55 -15.59
N LEU A 162 5.68 -2.86 -16.30
CA LEU A 162 5.66 -1.40 -16.43
C LEU A 162 4.53 -0.90 -17.35
N ARG A 163 4.03 -1.75 -18.24
CA ARG A 163 2.82 -1.50 -19.04
C ARG A 163 1.52 -1.85 -18.32
N SER A 164 1.59 -2.45 -17.14
CA SER A 164 0.43 -2.55 -16.25
C SER A 164 -0.10 -1.14 -15.94
N PHE A 165 -1.41 -1.01 -15.74
CA PHE A 165 -2.01 0.32 -15.71
C PHE A 165 -3.23 0.42 -14.81
N TYR A 166 -3.50 1.65 -14.38
CA TYR A 166 -4.76 2.07 -13.78
C TYR A 166 -5.74 2.54 -14.86
N THR A 167 -7.00 2.20 -14.71
CA THR A 167 -8.04 2.69 -15.61
C THR A 167 -8.27 4.18 -15.36
N LEU A 168 -8.39 4.95 -16.43
CA LEU A 168 -8.87 6.34 -16.43
C LEU A 168 -10.06 6.44 -17.38
N LYS A 169 -10.91 7.46 -17.23
CA LYS A 169 -12.03 7.72 -18.15
C LYS A 169 -11.85 9.09 -18.81
N ARG A 170 -12.06 9.16 -20.13
CA ARG A 170 -11.90 10.35 -20.96
C ARG A 170 -13.16 10.53 -21.79
N ASN A 171 -13.63 11.77 -21.91
CA ASN A 171 -14.83 12.07 -22.68
C ASN A 171 -14.57 11.84 -24.18
N GLY A 172 -15.49 11.16 -24.89
CA GLY A 172 -15.45 11.10 -26.36
C GLY A 172 -14.49 10.11 -27.06
N ALA A 173 -14.01 9.08 -26.37
CA ALA A 173 -13.31 7.88 -26.90
C ALA A 173 -11.79 7.77 -26.67
N LYS A 174 -11.41 6.54 -26.32
CA LYS A 174 -10.13 6.01 -25.81
C LYS A 174 -9.79 6.38 -24.36
N ILE A 175 -10.03 5.41 -23.47
CA ILE A 175 -9.34 5.26 -22.18
C ILE A 175 -7.84 5.49 -22.45
N LYS A 176 -7.26 6.57 -21.91
CA LYS A 176 -5.80 6.67 -21.80
C LYS A 176 -5.45 6.06 -20.46
N PRO A 177 -5.00 4.79 -20.40
CA PRO A 177 -4.61 4.19 -19.14
C PRO A 177 -3.50 5.03 -18.48
N LEU A 178 -3.48 5.08 -17.15
CA LEU A 178 -2.30 5.55 -16.42
C LEU A 178 -1.38 4.34 -16.26
N ALA A 179 -0.42 4.16 -17.15
CA ALA A 179 0.55 3.10 -17.01
C ALA A 179 1.42 3.33 -15.76
N ILE A 180 1.96 2.26 -15.18
CA ILE A 180 2.96 2.39 -14.11
C ILE A 180 4.13 3.25 -14.61
N ASN A 181 4.57 3.08 -15.85
CA ASN A 181 5.59 3.95 -16.44
C ASN A 181 5.18 5.43 -16.49
N ASP A 182 3.90 5.76 -16.68
CA ASP A 182 3.43 7.15 -16.63
C ASP A 182 3.53 7.68 -15.20
N LEU A 183 3.09 6.90 -14.20
CA LEU A 183 3.22 7.23 -12.78
C LEU A 183 4.68 7.47 -12.40
N LEU A 184 5.59 6.62 -12.88
CA LEU A 184 7.03 6.76 -12.69
C LEU A 184 7.61 7.99 -13.37
N ASN A 185 6.93 8.62 -14.32
CA ASN A 185 7.41 9.79 -15.05
C ASN A 185 6.73 11.11 -14.65
N LEU A 186 5.77 11.08 -13.73
CA LEU A 186 5.12 12.28 -13.21
C LEU A 186 6.12 13.22 -12.52
N ARG A 187 5.75 14.50 -12.54
CA ARG A 187 6.35 15.52 -11.66
C ARG A 187 5.52 15.59 -10.40
N TYR A 188 6.16 15.41 -9.26
CA TYR A 188 5.52 15.39 -7.96
C TYR A 188 5.78 16.70 -7.21
N SER A 189 4.93 16.99 -6.23
CA SER A 189 5.22 18.04 -5.24
C SER A 189 6.42 17.63 -4.36
N ARG A 190 6.84 18.49 -3.44
CA ARG A 190 7.94 18.15 -2.52
C ARG A 190 7.46 17.14 -1.47
N ASN A 191 8.04 15.94 -1.53
CA ASN A 191 7.81 14.83 -0.60
C ASN A 191 6.33 14.42 -0.47
N PRO A 192 5.62 14.02 -1.57
CA PRO A 192 4.23 13.62 -1.47
C PRO A 192 4.10 12.17 -1.02
N MET A 193 2.93 11.84 -0.47
CA MET A 193 2.51 10.48 -0.18
C MET A 193 1.56 9.99 -1.28
N LEU A 194 1.75 8.74 -1.71
CA LEU A 194 0.83 8.05 -2.61
C LEU A 194 -0.05 7.10 -1.81
N VAL A 195 -1.35 7.09 -2.11
CA VAL A 195 -2.30 6.09 -1.61
C VAL A 195 -2.93 5.42 -2.82
N ILE A 196 -2.73 4.11 -2.96
CA ILE A 196 -3.10 3.34 -4.14
C ILE A 196 -4.06 2.24 -3.70
N SER A 197 -5.33 2.48 -3.95
CA SER A 197 -6.44 1.55 -3.71
C SER A 197 -6.88 0.97 -5.04
N SER A 198 -6.26 -0.15 -5.42
CA SER A 198 -6.50 -0.78 -6.73
C SER A 198 -6.26 -2.29 -6.71
N CYS A 199 -7.14 -3.04 -7.35
CA CYS A 199 -7.03 -4.49 -7.46
C CYS A 199 -5.85 -4.90 -8.38
N SER A 200 -5.13 -5.94 -7.99
CA SER A 200 -4.32 -6.76 -8.93
C SER A 200 -2.96 -6.19 -9.42
N LEU A 201 -2.45 -5.04 -8.96
CA LEU A 201 -1.11 -4.55 -9.35
C LEU A 201 0.05 -4.91 -8.42
N TRP A 202 -0.20 -5.62 -7.32
CA TRP A 202 0.88 -6.03 -6.41
C TRP A 202 2.02 -6.73 -7.16
N LYS A 203 1.73 -7.67 -8.05
CA LYS A 203 2.76 -8.34 -8.87
C LYS A 203 3.50 -7.39 -9.82
N ALA A 204 2.87 -6.33 -10.29
CA ALA A 204 3.51 -5.36 -11.18
C ALA A 204 4.49 -4.43 -10.42
N PHE A 205 4.18 -4.11 -9.15
CA PHE A 205 5.10 -3.39 -8.27
C PHE A 205 6.27 -4.28 -7.78
N PHE A 206 6.06 -5.60 -7.77
CA PHE A 206 7.00 -6.59 -7.25
C PHE A 206 7.16 -7.78 -8.21
N PRO A 207 7.84 -7.60 -9.36
CA PRO A 207 8.11 -8.69 -10.28
C PRO A 207 8.99 -9.78 -9.63
N GLU A 208 8.91 -11.00 -10.14
CA GLU A 208 9.48 -12.20 -9.50
C GLU A 208 11.01 -12.23 -9.40
N GLU A 209 11.67 -11.45 -10.24
CA GLU A 209 13.12 -11.32 -10.33
C GLU A 209 13.58 -10.10 -9.54
N GLU A 210 14.78 -10.20 -8.92
CA GLU A 210 15.43 -9.17 -8.11
C GLU A 210 15.75 -7.90 -8.93
N SER A 211 14.72 -7.21 -9.42
CA SER A 211 14.91 -5.95 -10.10
C SER A 211 15.27 -4.93 -9.02
N ILE A 212 16.56 -4.60 -8.98
CA ILE A 212 17.13 -3.46 -8.28
C ILE A 212 16.33 -2.16 -8.61
N TYR A 213 15.63 -2.15 -9.75
CA TYR A 213 14.72 -1.11 -10.25
C TYR A 213 13.23 -1.40 -9.98
N SER A 214 12.88 -1.87 -8.78
CA SER A 214 11.46 -2.00 -8.39
C SER A 214 10.73 -0.66 -8.54
N VAL A 215 9.47 -0.70 -8.98
CA VAL A 215 8.60 0.48 -9.12
C VAL A 215 8.64 1.35 -7.85
N LEU A 216 8.67 0.72 -6.67
CA LEU A 216 8.81 1.44 -5.41
C LEU A 216 10.12 2.21 -5.29
N ASN A 217 11.27 1.59 -5.58
CA ASN A 217 12.58 2.25 -5.48
C ASN A 217 12.58 3.52 -6.35
N THR A 218 12.11 3.41 -7.59
CA THR A 218 12.02 4.55 -8.51
C THR A 218 11.09 5.65 -7.98
N LEU A 219 9.94 5.29 -7.39
CA LEU A 219 9.05 6.28 -6.76
C LEU A 219 9.73 7.02 -5.60
N PHE A 220 10.42 6.30 -4.72
CA PHE A 220 11.19 6.91 -3.62
C PHE A 220 12.34 7.78 -4.14
N GLU A 221 13.05 7.36 -5.19
CA GLU A 221 14.10 8.16 -5.84
C GLU A 221 13.57 9.44 -6.46
N ARG A 222 12.30 9.46 -6.89
CA ARG A 222 11.59 10.65 -7.36
C ARG A 222 11.01 11.52 -6.24
N GLY A 223 11.34 11.20 -4.99
CA GLY A 223 10.98 11.99 -3.82
C GLY A 223 9.62 11.68 -3.23
N ILE A 224 8.98 10.55 -3.57
CA ILE A 224 7.81 10.08 -2.80
C ILE A 224 8.24 9.77 -1.37
N SER A 225 7.52 10.28 -0.37
CA SER A 225 7.84 10.10 1.06
C SER A 225 7.20 8.87 1.68
N GLY A 226 6.10 8.40 1.10
CA GLY A 226 5.36 7.25 1.59
C GLY A 226 4.38 6.71 0.57
N ILE A 227 4.12 5.41 0.62
CA ILE A 227 3.20 4.70 -0.27
C ILE A 227 2.34 3.76 0.56
N LEU A 228 1.05 4.03 0.64
CA LEU A 228 0.06 3.06 1.11
C LEU A 228 -0.53 2.36 -0.11
N ILE A 229 -0.45 1.03 -0.18
CA ILE A 229 -0.93 0.27 -1.35
C ILE A 229 -1.70 -0.98 -0.95
N THR A 230 -2.77 -1.28 -1.69
CA THR A 230 -3.50 -2.55 -1.60
C THR A 230 -2.68 -3.71 -2.14
N ARG A 231 -2.63 -4.79 -1.36
CA ARG A 231 -1.93 -6.03 -1.67
C ARG A 231 -2.85 -7.08 -2.28
N THR A 232 -4.07 -7.20 -1.77
CA THR A 232 -5.07 -8.17 -2.22
C THR A 232 -6.35 -7.47 -2.63
N GLU A 233 -7.17 -8.14 -3.42
CA GLU A 233 -8.53 -7.71 -3.68
C GLU A 233 -9.32 -7.80 -2.37
N LEU A 234 -9.91 -6.67 -1.99
CA LEU A 234 -10.85 -6.56 -0.89
C LEU A 234 -12.24 -6.28 -1.43
N GLY A 235 -13.25 -6.58 -0.61
CA GLY A 235 -14.55 -5.97 -0.81
C GLY A 235 -14.47 -4.46 -0.63
N ASP A 236 -15.36 -3.76 -1.32
CA ASP A 236 -15.35 -2.30 -1.37
C ASP A 236 -15.58 -1.64 0.02
N LYS A 237 -16.34 -2.30 0.91
CA LYS A 237 -16.61 -1.80 2.27
C LYS A 237 -15.37 -1.90 3.15
N GLU A 238 -14.63 -3.00 3.02
CA GLU A 238 -13.42 -3.30 3.75
C GLU A 238 -12.30 -2.30 3.41
N ALA A 239 -12.14 -1.98 2.12
CA ALA A 239 -11.20 -0.97 1.66
C ALA A 239 -11.51 0.41 2.26
N MET A 240 -12.79 0.78 2.32
CA MET A 240 -13.25 2.04 2.93
C MET A 240 -12.94 2.10 4.43
N LEU A 241 -13.11 1.00 5.19
CA LEU A 241 -12.81 0.97 6.62
C LEU A 241 -11.33 1.26 6.91
N ILE A 242 -10.43 0.65 6.15
CA ILE A 242 -8.99 0.84 6.34
C ILE A 242 -8.57 2.25 5.91
N THR A 243 -9.07 2.76 4.78
CA THR A 243 -8.68 4.08 4.27
C THR A 243 -9.27 5.22 5.10
N GLU A 244 -10.54 5.17 5.50
CA GLU A 244 -11.14 6.15 6.42
C GLU A 244 -10.42 6.14 7.77
N GLY A 245 -10.12 4.94 8.30
CA GLY A 245 -9.31 4.78 9.50
C GLY A 245 -7.89 5.34 9.34
N PHE A 246 -7.25 5.12 8.20
CA PHE A 246 -5.91 5.62 7.91
C PHE A 246 -5.89 7.16 7.90
N TYR A 247 -6.79 7.81 7.16
CA TYR A 247 -6.84 9.27 7.13
C TYR A 247 -7.28 9.90 8.46
N THR A 248 -8.16 9.23 9.22
CA THR A 248 -8.52 9.65 10.57
C THR A 248 -7.28 9.67 11.47
N GLU A 249 -6.46 8.62 11.43
CA GLU A 249 -5.23 8.54 12.23
C GLU A 249 -4.15 9.51 11.74
N LEU A 250 -4.04 9.71 10.43
CA LEU A 250 -3.11 10.68 9.83
C LEU A 250 -3.46 12.12 10.23
N SER A 251 -4.75 12.46 10.27
CA SER A 251 -5.23 13.80 10.65
C SER A 251 -4.92 14.18 12.10
N GLN A 252 -4.64 13.20 12.97
CA GLN A 252 -4.22 13.42 14.35
C GLN A 252 -2.73 13.80 14.47
N GLY A 253 -2.04 14.03 13.34
CA GLY A 253 -0.62 14.40 13.32
C GLY A 253 0.33 13.22 13.58
N LYS A 254 -0.17 11.98 13.48
CA LYS A 254 0.67 10.78 13.55
C LYS A 254 1.59 10.72 12.34
N ARG A 255 2.81 10.21 12.54
CA ARG A 255 3.72 9.96 11.43
C ARG A 255 3.14 8.87 10.53
N PRO A 256 3.18 9.02 9.19
CA PRO A 256 2.59 8.07 8.24
C PRO A 256 2.88 6.59 8.52
N PHE A 257 4.12 6.23 8.86
CA PHE A 257 4.46 4.83 9.15
C PHE A 257 3.77 4.23 10.38
N MET A 258 3.29 5.06 11.30
CA MET A 258 2.53 4.60 12.47
C MET A 258 1.04 4.46 12.16
N VAL A 259 0.56 5.14 11.11
CA VAL A 259 -0.86 5.31 10.82
C VAL A 259 -1.52 3.96 10.56
N LEU A 260 -0.96 3.16 9.64
CA LEU A 260 -1.54 1.86 9.29
C LEU A 260 -1.65 0.94 10.51
N SER A 261 -0.57 0.74 11.27
CA SER A 261 -0.62 -0.08 12.50
C SER A 261 -1.63 0.45 13.52
N SER A 262 -1.75 1.77 13.66
CA SER A 262 -2.74 2.39 14.55
C SER A 262 -4.18 2.16 14.10
N THR A 263 -4.44 2.26 12.80
CA THR A 263 -5.73 1.92 12.19
C THR A 263 -6.07 0.46 12.41
N LEU A 264 -5.14 -0.46 12.12
CA LEU A 264 -5.37 -1.90 12.30
C LEU A 264 -5.64 -2.26 13.77
N ARG A 265 -4.92 -1.66 14.73
CA ARG A 265 -5.23 -1.82 16.17
C ARG A 265 -6.63 -1.37 16.52
N LYS A 266 -7.11 -0.24 15.99
CA LYS A 266 -8.49 0.21 16.21
C LYS A 266 -9.50 -0.76 15.62
N LEU A 267 -9.25 -1.30 14.43
CA LEU A 267 -10.11 -2.32 13.82
C LEU A 267 -10.22 -3.58 14.69
N VAL A 268 -9.11 -4.07 15.23
CA VAL A 268 -9.12 -5.21 16.17
C VAL A 268 -9.85 -4.86 17.47
N TYR A 269 -9.42 -3.80 18.17
CA TYR A 269 -9.87 -3.54 19.53
C TYR A 269 -11.28 -2.97 19.64
N LEU A 270 -11.71 -2.15 18.66
CA LEU A 270 -13.03 -1.50 18.71
C LEU A 270 -14.10 -2.26 17.93
N PHE A 271 -13.71 -3.00 16.89
CA PHE A 271 -14.65 -3.67 16.00
C PHE A 271 -14.51 -5.20 15.99
N GLY A 272 -13.56 -5.77 16.75
CA GLY A 272 -13.37 -7.22 16.85
C GLY A 272 -12.91 -7.86 15.54
N ILE A 273 -12.32 -7.10 14.62
CA ILE A 273 -11.86 -7.61 13.32
C ILE A 273 -10.57 -8.39 13.52
N ASP A 274 -10.55 -9.68 13.19
CA ASP A 274 -9.38 -10.54 13.33
C ASP A 274 -8.97 -11.29 12.05
N SER A 275 -9.68 -11.05 10.92
CA SER A 275 -9.38 -11.66 9.62
C SER A 275 -8.00 -11.23 9.11
N PRO A 276 -7.04 -12.17 8.95
CA PRO A 276 -5.74 -11.87 8.37
C PRO A 276 -5.82 -11.28 6.95
N GLU A 277 -6.80 -11.72 6.15
CA GLU A 277 -6.98 -11.23 4.79
C GLU A 277 -7.31 -9.74 4.76
N LEU A 278 -8.19 -9.30 5.67
CA LEU A 278 -8.52 -7.89 5.83
C LEU A 278 -7.35 -7.11 6.43
N LEU A 279 -6.76 -7.60 7.52
CA LEU A 279 -5.71 -6.88 8.24
C LEU A 279 -4.38 -6.80 7.44
N GLY A 280 -4.12 -7.77 6.56
CA GLY A 280 -2.96 -7.86 5.68
C GLY A 280 -3.17 -7.25 4.28
N SER A 281 -4.32 -6.64 4.04
CA SER A 281 -4.71 -6.16 2.71
C SER A 281 -4.02 -4.88 2.25
N TYR A 282 -3.54 -4.07 3.18
CA TYR A 282 -2.77 -2.86 2.90
C TYR A 282 -1.36 -2.99 3.46
N VAL A 283 -0.42 -2.39 2.76
CA VAL A 283 0.98 -2.29 3.19
C VAL A 283 1.41 -0.83 3.04
N TYR A 284 2.12 -0.34 4.05
CA TYR A 284 2.72 0.99 4.02
C TYR A 284 4.24 0.87 3.81
N PHE A 285 4.73 1.59 2.81
CA PHE A 285 6.16 1.79 2.55
C PHE A 285 6.55 3.23 2.86
N GLY A 286 7.66 3.44 3.57
CA GLY A 286 8.14 4.77 3.96
C GLY A 286 8.29 4.94 5.46
N LEU A 287 8.69 6.13 5.92
CA LEU A 287 8.86 6.46 7.36
C LEU A 287 8.01 7.66 7.80
#